data_AF-A0AB38LU89-F1
#
_entry.id   AF-A0AB38LU89-F1
#
_cell.length_a   1.000
_cell.length_b   1.000
_cell.length_c   1.000
_cell.angle_alpha   90.00
_cell.angle_beta   90.00
_cell.angle_gamma   90.00
#
_symmetry.space_group_name_H-M   'P 1'
#
loop_
_entity.id
_entity.type
_entity.pdbx_description
1 polymer ?
#
loop_
_entity_poly.entity_id
_entity_poly.type
_entity_poly.pdbx_seq_one_letter_code
_entity_poly.pdbx_strand_id
1 'polypeptide(L)'
;MSTESYTLEYADLDALDISRLNDPQGKQELASQVLSFVNKNGFFYVKGHGLTGDQIKRQYSIGRELFNLPLEEKLRCIANTEAGDFRGYKPRSTVLLPLLRLFAYVLEIDESYFASRHRYEARGLEYLRYMKYFPRTEAEDAAVNNIWAKGHTDYNTLTFLFHQPVSGLQVQTPEGWKYVKSFEDTIIVNVAYVS
;
A
#
# COMPACT_ATOMS: atom_id res chain seq x y z
N MET A 1 -3.51 13.64 30.92
CA MET A 1 -2.51 13.36 29.88
C MET A 1 -2.34 14.63 29.08
N SER A 2 -1.17 15.26 29.13
CA SER A 2 -0.83 16.40 28.28
C SER A 2 -0.86 15.94 26.82
N THR A 3 -1.73 16.52 26.01
CA THR A 3 -1.66 16.36 24.56
C THR A 3 -0.51 17.23 24.07
N GLU A 4 0.72 16.71 24.08
CA GLU A 4 1.81 17.31 23.34
C GLU A 4 1.43 17.30 21.85
N SER A 5 1.28 18.49 21.27
CA SER A 5 1.04 18.60 19.83
C SER A 5 2.39 18.49 19.12
N TYR A 6 2.67 17.32 18.55
CA TYR A 6 3.83 17.16 17.67
C TYR A 6 3.54 17.77 16.31
N THR A 7 4.35 18.72 15.87
CA THR A 7 4.34 19.21 14.49
C THR A 7 5.13 18.23 13.63
N LEU A 8 4.43 17.41 12.84
CA LEU A 8 5.06 16.48 11.91
C LEU A 8 5.28 17.16 10.56
N GLU A 9 6.45 16.94 9.96
CA GLU A 9 6.70 17.34 8.57
C GLU A 9 6.18 16.26 7.62
N TYR A 10 5.23 16.62 6.75
CA TYR A 10 4.58 15.69 5.84
C TYR A 10 5.17 15.75 4.44
N ALA A 11 5.18 14.60 3.77
CA ALA A 11 5.51 14.52 2.36
C ALA A 11 4.39 15.14 1.52
N ASP A 12 4.78 15.93 0.51
CA ASP A 12 3.86 16.50 -0.46
C ASP A 12 3.48 15.45 -1.53
N LEU A 13 2.41 14.71 -1.24
CA LEU A 13 1.86 13.64 -2.06
C LEU A 13 0.48 14.00 -2.59
N ASP A 14 0.25 13.72 -3.86
CA ASP A 14 -1.01 14.00 -4.56
C ASP A 14 -1.90 12.76 -4.68
N ALA A 15 -3.19 12.97 -4.96
CA ALA A 15 -4.17 11.91 -5.11
C ALA A 15 -4.59 11.68 -6.57
N LEU A 16 -4.41 10.46 -7.05
CA LEU A 16 -4.91 9.94 -8.31
C LEU A 16 -6.38 9.51 -8.16
N ASP A 17 -7.28 10.10 -8.96
CA ASP A 17 -8.70 9.74 -8.96
C ASP A 17 -9.04 8.75 -10.08
N ILE A 18 -9.00 7.45 -9.77
CA ILE A 18 -9.20 6.41 -10.78
C ILE A 18 -10.66 6.25 -11.23
N SER A 19 -11.61 6.99 -10.63
CA SER A 19 -13.00 7.02 -11.12
C SER A 19 -13.10 7.61 -12.54
N ARG A 20 -12.12 8.44 -12.93
CA ARG A 20 -12.04 9.09 -14.25
C ARG A 20 -11.33 8.24 -15.31
N LEU A 21 -10.94 7.00 -14.99
CA LEU A 21 -10.16 6.15 -15.92
C LEU A 21 -10.88 5.84 -17.23
N ASN A 22 -12.21 5.77 -17.20
CA ASN A 22 -13.02 5.44 -18.38
C ASN A 22 -13.39 6.66 -19.24
N ASP A 23 -13.05 7.87 -18.80
CA ASP A 23 -13.17 9.10 -19.58
C ASP A 23 -11.88 9.28 -20.40
N PRO A 24 -11.93 9.41 -21.75
CA PRO A 24 -10.73 9.59 -22.57
C PRO A 24 -9.86 10.78 -22.15
N GLN A 25 -10.48 11.92 -21.79
CA GLN A 25 -9.74 13.10 -21.33
C GLN A 25 -9.18 12.86 -19.93
N GLY A 26 -10.01 12.33 -19.02
CA GLY A 26 -9.58 11.92 -17.67
C GLY A 26 -8.42 10.93 -17.68
N LYS A 27 -8.42 9.95 -18.58
CA LYS A 27 -7.35 8.96 -18.70
C LYS A 27 -6.00 9.59 -19.05
N GLN A 28 -5.98 10.54 -19.97
CA GLN A 28 -4.75 11.24 -20.36
C GLN A 28 -4.21 12.09 -19.20
N GLU A 29 -5.09 12.80 -18.49
CA GLU A 29 -4.72 13.58 -17.29
C GLU A 29 -4.16 12.67 -16.18
N LEU A 30 -4.81 11.53 -15.92
CA LEU A 30 -4.35 10.54 -14.95
C LEU A 30 -2.99 9.94 -15.35
N ALA A 31 -2.76 9.70 -16.64
CA ALA A 31 -1.48 9.21 -17.13
C ALA A 31 -0.34 10.22 -16.86
N SER A 32 -0.58 11.52 -17.12
CA SER A 32 0.39 12.58 -16.80
C SER A 32 0.67 12.67 -15.29
N GLN A 33 -0.36 12.50 -14.46
CA GLN A 33 -0.20 12.45 -12.99
C GLN A 33 0.64 11.27 -12.54
N VAL A 34 0.36 10.06 -13.03
CA VAL A 34 1.14 8.85 -12.71
C VAL A 34 2.61 9.05 -13.06
N LEU A 35 2.92 9.60 -14.24
CA LEU A 35 4.29 9.88 -14.65
C LEU A 35 4.97 10.88 -13.71
N SER A 36 4.25 11.91 -13.25
CA SER A 36 4.78 12.87 -12.28
C SER A 36 5.12 12.19 -10.94
N PHE A 37 4.24 11.31 -10.43
CA PHE A 37 4.46 10.63 -9.16
C PHE A 37 5.66 9.70 -9.16
N VAL A 38 5.84 8.96 -10.26
CA VAL A 38 7.00 8.08 -10.47
C VAL A 38 8.30 8.89 -10.45
N ASN A 39 8.30 10.10 -11.04
CA ASN A 39 9.50 10.94 -11.11
C ASN A 39 9.77 11.78 -9.84
N LYS A 40 8.78 11.97 -8.96
CA LYS A 40 8.93 12.79 -7.75
C LYS A 40 9.40 11.93 -6.56
N ASN A 41 8.53 11.05 -6.08
CA ASN A 41 8.73 10.31 -4.82
C ASN A 41 8.43 8.81 -4.94
N GLY A 42 7.80 8.36 -6.03
CA GLY A 42 7.31 6.99 -6.19
C GLY A 42 6.12 6.63 -5.31
N PHE A 43 5.58 7.59 -4.55
CA PHE A 43 4.41 7.45 -3.67
C PHE A 43 3.30 8.43 -4.09
N PHE A 44 2.05 7.99 -3.97
CA PHE A 44 0.86 8.81 -4.23
C PHE A 44 -0.37 8.20 -3.53
N TYR A 45 -1.45 8.96 -3.42
CA TYR A 45 -2.74 8.44 -2.96
C TYR A 45 -3.59 7.99 -4.15
N VAL A 46 -4.45 6.99 -3.95
CA VAL A 46 -5.51 6.60 -4.88
C VAL A 46 -6.86 6.83 -4.21
N LYS A 47 -7.76 7.52 -4.92
CA LYS A 47 -9.17 7.69 -4.56
C LYS A 47 -10.08 7.27 -5.72
N GLY A 48 -11.38 7.22 -5.49
CA GLY A 48 -12.34 6.78 -6.52
C GLY A 48 -12.22 5.30 -6.88
N HIS A 49 -11.60 4.49 -5.99
CA HIS A 49 -11.35 3.06 -6.19
C HIS A 49 -12.58 2.16 -5.96
N GLY A 50 -13.72 2.75 -5.60
CA GLY A 50 -14.99 2.04 -5.42
C GLY A 50 -15.06 1.14 -4.18
N LEU A 51 -14.09 1.21 -3.26
CA LEU A 51 -14.20 0.55 -1.96
C LEU A 51 -14.84 1.51 -0.97
N THR A 52 -15.84 1.04 -0.24
CA THR A 52 -16.48 1.82 0.81
C THR A 52 -15.62 1.85 2.07
N GLY A 53 -15.78 2.89 2.90
CA GLY A 53 -15.13 2.93 4.22
C GLY A 53 -15.44 1.69 5.07
N ASP A 54 -16.66 1.15 4.98
CA ASP A 54 -17.05 -0.09 5.66
C ASP A 54 -16.31 -1.33 5.13
N GLN A 55 -16.03 -1.40 3.83
CA GLN A 55 -15.23 -2.48 3.26
C GLN A 55 -13.77 -2.40 3.76
N ILE A 56 -13.20 -1.20 3.85
CA ILE A 56 -11.85 -0.99 4.41
C ILE A 56 -11.81 -1.35 5.90
N LYS A 57 -12.79 -0.85 6.68
CA LYS A 57 -12.94 -1.18 8.12
C LYS A 57 -13.14 -2.68 8.34
N ARG A 58 -13.87 -3.35 7.46
CA ARG A 58 -14.04 -4.81 7.49
C ARG A 58 -12.72 -5.54 7.24
N GLN A 59 -11.91 -5.10 6.27
CA GLN A 59 -10.57 -5.66 6.04
C GLN A 59 -9.67 -5.50 7.25
N TYR A 60 -9.70 -4.34 7.90
CA TYR A 60 -8.99 -4.12 9.17
C TYR A 60 -9.51 -5.04 10.28
N SER A 61 -10.83 -5.18 10.41
CA SER A 61 -11.46 -6.05 11.41
C SER A 61 -11.07 -7.51 11.22
N ILE A 62 -11.05 -8.01 9.97
CA ILE A 62 -10.61 -9.38 9.67
C ILE A 62 -9.16 -9.59 10.11
N GLY A 63 -8.25 -8.66 9.77
CA GLY A 63 -6.85 -8.74 10.22
C GLY A 63 -6.72 -8.70 11.74
N ARG A 64 -7.50 -7.84 12.42
CA ARG A 64 -7.53 -7.75 13.88
C ARG A 64 -7.99 -9.05 14.52
N GLU A 65 -9.11 -9.61 14.06
CA GLU A 65 -9.65 -10.86 14.60
C GLU A 65 -8.69 -12.03 14.33
N LEU A 66 -8.09 -12.10 13.12
CA LEU A 66 -7.06 -13.10 12.81
C LEU A 66 -5.90 -13.02 13.81
N PHE A 67 -5.41 -11.84 14.15
CA PHE A 67 -4.32 -11.68 15.13
C PHE A 67 -4.73 -11.98 16.57
N ASN A 68 -6.01 -11.81 16.92
CA ASN A 68 -6.56 -12.11 18.24
C ASN A 68 -6.78 -13.62 18.46
N LEU A 69 -6.77 -14.44 17.42
CA LEU A 69 -6.84 -15.90 17.56
C LEU A 69 -5.66 -16.44 18.40
N PRO A 70 -5.87 -17.52 19.18
CA PRO A 70 -4.79 -18.25 19.84
C PRO A 70 -3.68 -18.63 18.85
N LEU A 71 -2.44 -18.71 19.33
CA LEU A 71 -1.29 -19.01 18.49
C LEU A 71 -1.51 -20.32 17.71
N GLU A 72 -2.03 -21.35 18.36
CA GLU A 72 -2.33 -22.65 17.77
C GLU A 72 -3.24 -22.56 16.54
N GLU A 73 -4.29 -21.73 16.56
CA GLU A 73 -5.20 -21.55 15.43
C GLU A 73 -4.57 -20.80 14.25
N LYS A 74 -3.67 -19.83 14.54
CA LYS A 74 -2.91 -19.13 13.50
C LYS A 74 -1.90 -20.06 12.81
N LEU A 75 -1.31 -20.99 13.55
CA LEU A 75 -0.36 -21.98 13.02
C LEU A 75 -1.02 -22.99 12.06
N ARG A 76 -2.35 -23.17 12.10
CA ARG A 76 -3.10 -24.07 11.20
C ARG A 76 -3.21 -23.56 9.76
N CYS A 77 -2.97 -22.27 9.53
CA CYS A 77 -3.05 -21.60 8.22
C CYS A 77 -1.69 -21.11 7.73
N ILE A 78 -0.59 -21.70 8.22
CA ILE A 78 0.78 -21.30 7.88
C ILE A 78 1.06 -21.53 6.39
N ALA A 79 1.65 -20.53 5.75
CA ALA A 79 2.21 -20.65 4.41
C ALA A 79 3.46 -21.53 4.46
N ASN A 80 3.51 -22.57 3.62
CA ASN A 80 4.68 -23.44 3.52
C ASN A 80 5.72 -22.85 2.55
N THR A 81 6.52 -21.93 3.08
CA THR A 81 7.51 -21.18 2.30
C THR A 81 8.67 -22.02 1.79
N GLU A 82 9.01 -23.13 2.47
CA GLU A 82 10.06 -24.06 2.01
C GLU A 82 9.66 -24.82 0.74
N ALA A 83 8.35 -25.04 0.53
CA ALA A 83 7.80 -25.66 -0.67
C ALA A 83 7.48 -24.64 -1.80
N GLY A 84 7.83 -23.37 -1.63
CA GLY A 84 7.45 -22.30 -2.56
C GLY A 84 5.93 -22.04 -2.56
N ASP A 85 5.25 -22.32 -1.45
CA ASP A 85 3.82 -22.09 -1.26
C ASP A 85 3.57 -20.89 -0.34
N PHE A 86 3.22 -19.76 -0.96
CA PHE A 86 2.84 -18.53 -0.28
C PHE A 86 1.32 -18.43 -0.03
N ARG A 87 0.58 -19.54 -0.11
CA ARG A 87 -0.88 -19.60 0.08
C ARG A 87 -1.23 -19.75 1.58
N GLY A 88 -2.30 -19.03 1.94
CA GLY A 88 -2.75 -18.55 3.25
C GLY A 88 -3.66 -17.32 2.97
N TYR A 89 -4.33 -16.70 3.94
CA TYR A 89 -5.33 -15.62 3.71
C TYR A 89 -5.02 -14.57 2.60
N LYS A 90 -5.90 -14.40 1.57
CA LYS A 90 -5.82 -13.37 0.49
C LYS A 90 -7.18 -12.99 -0.20
N PRO A 91 -7.52 -11.70 -0.41
CA PRO A 91 -8.71 -11.22 -1.15
C PRO A 91 -8.45 -10.52 -2.52
N ARG A 92 -9.52 -10.36 -3.34
CA ARG A 92 -9.57 -9.75 -4.70
C ARG A 92 -9.23 -8.24 -4.73
N SER A 93 -8.57 -7.76 -5.79
CA SER A 93 -8.21 -6.33 -5.96
C SER A 93 -9.04 -5.62 -7.04
N THR A 94 -9.69 -4.51 -6.67
CA THR A 94 -10.35 -3.56 -7.58
C THR A 94 -9.42 -2.41 -8.00
N VAL A 95 -8.24 -2.30 -7.39
CA VAL A 95 -7.33 -1.15 -7.52
C VAL A 95 -6.12 -1.48 -8.39
N LEU A 96 -5.58 -2.70 -8.27
CA LEU A 96 -4.37 -3.11 -8.99
C LEU A 96 -4.58 -3.14 -10.50
N LEU A 97 -5.66 -3.77 -10.98
CA LEU A 97 -5.91 -3.91 -12.41
C LEU A 97 -6.07 -2.56 -13.13
N PRO A 98 -6.84 -1.57 -12.60
CA PRO A 98 -6.85 -0.22 -13.16
C PRO A 98 -5.46 0.43 -13.26
N LEU A 99 -4.63 0.30 -12.22
CA LEU A 99 -3.30 0.92 -12.21
C LEU A 99 -2.34 0.25 -13.19
N LEU A 100 -2.32 -1.08 -13.27
CA LEU A 100 -1.48 -1.80 -14.24
C LEU A 100 -1.82 -1.42 -15.68
N ARG A 101 -3.10 -1.14 -15.98
CA ARG A 101 -3.51 -0.63 -17.30
C ARG A 101 -3.03 0.80 -17.54
N LEU A 102 -3.08 1.67 -16.53
CA LEU A 102 -2.52 3.02 -16.62
C LEU A 102 -1.01 3.00 -16.85
N PHE A 103 -0.27 2.12 -16.19
CA PHE A 103 1.17 1.97 -16.42
C PHE A 103 1.48 1.51 -17.84
N ALA A 104 0.75 0.52 -18.35
CA ALA A 104 0.90 0.09 -19.74
C ALA A 104 0.61 1.22 -20.73
N TYR A 105 -0.44 2.01 -20.48
CA TYR A 105 -0.77 3.17 -21.30
C TYR A 105 0.33 4.25 -21.28
N VAL A 106 0.89 4.58 -20.11
CA VAL A 106 2.01 5.53 -19.96
C VAL A 106 3.27 5.04 -20.67
N LEU A 107 3.53 3.73 -20.66
CA LEU A 107 4.68 3.13 -21.35
C LEU A 107 4.44 2.93 -22.86
N GLU A 108 3.30 3.36 -23.39
CA GLU A 108 2.91 3.16 -24.80
C GLU A 108 2.95 1.70 -25.25
N ILE A 109 2.69 0.77 -24.32
CA ILE A 109 2.55 -0.66 -24.60
C ILE A 109 1.08 -1.08 -24.47
N ASP A 110 0.77 -2.29 -24.94
CA ASP A 110 -0.58 -2.83 -24.87
C ASP A 110 -1.15 -2.76 -23.43
N GLU A 111 -2.34 -2.19 -23.24
CA GLU A 111 -2.94 -1.98 -21.90
C GLU A 111 -3.15 -3.28 -21.11
N SER A 112 -3.27 -4.41 -21.80
CA SER A 112 -3.39 -5.72 -21.18
C SER A 112 -2.02 -6.31 -20.83
N TYR A 113 -0.89 -5.72 -21.23
CA TYR A 113 0.45 -6.27 -21.07
C TYR A 113 0.75 -6.66 -19.61
N PHE A 114 0.57 -5.74 -18.66
CA PHE A 114 0.79 -6.03 -17.24
C PHE A 114 -0.37 -6.83 -16.65
N ALA A 115 -1.61 -6.48 -16.97
CA ALA A 115 -2.80 -7.15 -16.43
C ALA A 115 -2.85 -8.64 -16.79
N SER A 116 -2.49 -9.00 -18.02
CA SER A 116 -2.45 -10.38 -18.52
C SER A 116 -1.31 -11.21 -17.93
N ARG A 117 -0.34 -10.58 -17.26
CA ARG A 117 0.74 -11.22 -16.50
C ARG A 117 0.40 -11.35 -15.01
N HIS A 118 -0.65 -10.67 -14.55
CA HIS A 118 -1.22 -10.75 -13.21
C HIS A 118 -2.56 -11.51 -13.25
N ARG A 119 -2.55 -12.74 -13.79
CA ARG A 119 -3.78 -13.56 -13.94
C ARG A 119 -4.18 -14.18 -12.60
N TYR A 120 -5.47 -14.14 -12.31
CA TYR A 120 -6.08 -14.75 -11.12
C TYR A 120 -5.83 -16.27 -10.99
N GLU A 121 -5.65 -16.96 -12.12
CA GLU A 121 -5.48 -18.42 -12.20
C GLU A 121 -4.00 -18.85 -12.26
N ALA A 122 -3.06 -17.91 -12.38
CA ALA A 122 -1.62 -18.18 -12.39
C ALA A 122 -1.02 -18.00 -10.99
N ARG A 123 0.15 -18.61 -10.73
CA ARG A 123 0.97 -18.36 -9.52
C ARG A 123 1.33 -16.88 -9.45
N GLY A 124 0.52 -16.08 -8.74
CA GLY A 124 0.74 -14.65 -8.55
C GLY A 124 1.65 -14.38 -7.34
N LEU A 125 2.57 -13.43 -7.48
CA LEU A 125 3.41 -12.88 -6.39
C LEU A 125 2.66 -11.84 -5.53
N GLU A 126 1.35 -11.72 -5.70
CA GLU A 126 0.51 -10.84 -4.88
C GLU A 126 0.40 -11.41 -3.47
N TYR A 127 0.81 -10.64 -2.46
CA TYR A 127 0.64 -10.99 -1.06
C TYR A 127 -0.08 -9.86 -0.33
N LEU A 128 -1.15 -10.22 0.39
CA LEU A 128 -1.73 -9.35 1.39
C LEU A 128 -1.00 -9.61 2.71
N ARG A 129 -0.39 -8.57 3.27
CA ARG A 129 0.33 -8.64 4.54
C ARG A 129 -0.38 -7.79 5.57
N TYR A 130 -0.98 -8.44 6.57
CA TYR A 130 -1.35 -7.72 7.79
C TYR A 130 -0.11 -7.51 8.67
N MET A 131 0.04 -6.31 9.21
CA MET A 131 1.09 -5.98 10.18
C MET A 131 0.43 -5.36 11.41
N LYS A 132 0.78 -5.86 12.59
CA LYS A 132 0.36 -5.29 13.87
C LYS A 132 1.60 -4.91 14.66
N TYR A 133 1.68 -3.64 14.99
CA TYR A 133 2.72 -3.07 15.83
C TYR A 133 2.16 -2.90 17.24
N PHE A 134 2.83 -3.47 18.25
CA PHE A 134 2.45 -3.31 19.64
C PHE A 134 3.15 -2.09 20.23
N PRO A 135 2.45 -1.21 20.97
CA PRO A 135 3.07 -0.04 21.58
C PRO A 135 4.29 -0.44 22.42
N ARG A 136 5.38 0.31 22.27
CA ARG A 136 6.61 0.18 23.05
C ARG A 136 6.64 1.29 24.09
N THR A 137 7.36 1.04 25.18
CA THR A 137 7.74 2.10 26.12
C THR A 137 8.75 3.05 25.47
N GLU A 138 8.87 4.28 25.96
CA GLU A 138 9.84 5.26 25.46
C GLU A 138 11.29 4.74 25.53
N ALA A 139 11.62 3.99 26.58
CA ALA A 139 12.95 3.40 26.74
C ALA A 139 13.22 2.30 25.69
N GLU A 140 12.23 1.47 25.38
CA GLU A 140 12.34 0.45 24.32
C GLU A 140 12.45 1.09 22.93
N ASP A 141 11.71 2.17 22.66
CA ASP A 141 11.79 2.87 21.40
C ASP A 141 13.13 3.60 21.24
N ALA A 142 13.63 4.25 22.29
CA ALA A 142 14.96 4.88 22.29
C ALA A 142 16.08 3.86 22.01
N ALA A 143 15.97 2.64 22.54
CA ALA A 143 16.96 1.58 22.32
C ALA A 143 17.06 1.13 20.85
N VAL A 144 16.05 1.41 20.02
CA VAL A 144 16.03 1.10 18.58
C VAL A 144 15.93 2.36 17.71
N ASN A 145 16.38 3.50 18.23
CA ASN A 145 16.39 4.80 17.56
C ASN A 145 15.00 5.27 17.08
N ASN A 146 13.93 4.87 17.78
CA ASN A 146 12.53 5.12 17.43
C ASN A 146 12.11 4.55 16.06
N ILE A 147 12.83 3.53 15.57
CA ILE A 147 12.56 2.89 14.27
C ILE A 147 11.75 1.60 14.50
N TRP A 148 10.57 1.54 13.90
CA TRP A 148 9.67 0.40 13.96
C TRP A 148 9.87 -0.58 12.79
N ALA A 149 10.17 -0.04 11.60
CA ALA A 149 10.63 -0.76 10.44
C ALA A 149 11.72 0.05 9.75
N LYS A 150 12.85 -0.59 9.39
CA LYS A 150 13.93 0.10 8.69
C LYS A 150 13.49 0.52 7.29
N GLY A 151 14.01 1.64 6.81
CA GLY A 151 13.83 2.09 5.43
C GLY A 151 14.24 1.00 4.44
N HIS A 152 13.38 0.73 3.47
CA HIS A 152 13.57 -0.26 2.42
C HIS A 152 12.78 0.13 1.18
N THR A 153 13.08 -0.51 0.05
CA THR A 153 12.25 -0.50 -1.15
C THR A 153 11.51 -1.82 -1.28
N ASP A 154 10.29 -1.78 -1.78
CA ASP A 154 9.53 -3.00 -2.04
C ASP A 154 10.09 -3.78 -3.24
N TYR A 155 9.85 -5.09 -3.24
CA TYR A 155 10.24 -5.99 -4.34
C TYR A 155 9.15 -6.17 -5.42
N ASN A 156 7.92 -5.71 -5.16
CA ASN A 156 6.74 -5.91 -6.03
C ASN A 156 6.43 -4.67 -6.87
N THR A 157 5.82 -4.82 -8.04
CA THR A 157 5.44 -3.69 -8.93
C THR A 157 4.71 -2.56 -8.21
N LEU A 158 3.71 -2.87 -7.37
CA LEU A 158 2.96 -1.91 -6.57
C LEU A 158 2.70 -2.46 -5.17
N THR A 159 2.72 -1.57 -4.20
CA THR A 159 2.26 -1.85 -2.83
C THR A 159 1.11 -0.92 -2.47
N PHE A 160 0.09 -1.47 -1.82
CA PHE A 160 -1.13 -0.77 -1.41
C PHE A 160 -1.21 -0.77 0.11
N LEU A 161 -1.15 0.41 0.71
CA LEU A 161 -1.24 0.62 2.14
C LEU A 161 -2.59 1.28 2.45
N PHE A 162 -3.46 0.51 3.10
CA PHE A 162 -4.78 0.99 3.51
C PHE A 162 -4.70 1.93 4.71
N HIS A 163 -5.66 2.85 4.79
CA HIS A 163 -5.73 3.84 5.87
C HIS A 163 -5.60 3.23 7.28
N GLN A 164 -4.83 3.91 8.13
CA GLN A 164 -4.73 3.63 9.56
C GLN A 164 -4.84 4.96 10.34
N PRO A 165 -5.46 4.95 11.53
CA PRO A 165 -5.67 6.16 12.34
C PRO A 165 -4.38 6.67 13.02
N VAL A 166 -3.22 6.09 12.72
CA VAL A 166 -1.92 6.42 13.32
C VAL A 166 -0.93 6.77 12.21
N SER A 167 -0.30 7.94 12.32
CA SER A 167 0.78 8.37 11.42
C SER A 167 2.10 7.73 11.84
N GLY A 168 2.46 6.60 11.23
CA GLY A 168 3.74 5.92 11.45
C GLY A 168 4.59 5.73 10.20
N LEU A 169 4.01 5.93 9.01
CA LEU A 169 4.72 5.78 7.74
C LEU A 169 5.54 7.02 7.43
N GLN A 170 6.79 6.83 7.03
CA GLN A 170 7.65 7.86 6.47
C GLN A 170 8.18 7.44 5.11
N VAL A 171 8.37 8.41 4.22
CA VAL A 171 8.99 8.23 2.91
C VAL A 171 10.27 9.06 2.83
N GLN A 172 11.27 8.53 2.14
CA GLN A 172 12.52 9.24 1.91
C GLN A 172 12.36 10.13 0.67
N THR A 173 12.39 11.45 0.89
CA THR A 173 12.36 12.48 -0.16
C THR A 173 13.76 13.07 -0.36
N PRO A 174 14.00 13.90 -1.40
CA PRO A 174 15.26 14.64 -1.53
C PRO A 174 15.59 15.54 -0.34
N GLU A 175 14.57 15.96 0.42
CA GLU A 175 14.69 16.80 1.62
C GLU A 175 14.87 15.97 2.91
N GLY A 176 14.91 14.64 2.80
CA GLY A 176 14.99 13.71 3.93
C GLY A 176 13.69 12.94 4.19
N TRP A 177 13.61 12.31 5.35
CA TRP A 177 12.45 11.50 5.76
C TRP A 177 11.27 12.38 6.15
N LYS A 178 10.12 12.16 5.51
CA LYS A 178 8.88 12.91 5.73
C LYS A 178 7.73 11.96 6.05
N TYR A 179 6.82 12.36 6.93
CA TYR A 179 5.64 11.56 7.29
C TYR A 179 4.63 11.49 6.15
N VAL A 180 3.96 10.36 6.01
CA VAL A 180 2.82 10.22 5.09
C VAL A 180 1.53 10.38 5.87
N LYS A 181 0.69 11.31 5.44
CA LYS A 181 -0.62 11.52 6.04
C LYS A 181 -1.56 10.40 5.59
N SER A 182 -2.39 9.90 6.50
CA SER A 182 -3.37 8.86 6.17
C SER A 182 -4.76 9.47 6.11
N PHE A 183 -5.52 9.22 5.03
CA PHE A 183 -6.89 9.68 4.85
C PHE A 183 -7.84 8.50 4.64
N GLU A 184 -9.02 8.53 5.26
CA GLU A 184 -9.98 7.40 5.26
C GLU A 184 -10.40 6.94 3.86
N ASP A 185 -10.59 7.89 2.93
CA ASP A 185 -11.08 7.62 1.57
C ASP A 185 -9.96 7.43 0.54
N THR A 186 -8.74 7.15 1.01
CA THR A 186 -7.58 6.95 0.13
C THR A 186 -6.83 5.68 0.46
N ILE A 187 -6.15 5.15 -0.57
CA ILE A 187 -5.14 4.11 -0.44
C ILE A 187 -3.80 4.76 -0.76
N ILE A 188 -2.81 4.61 0.12
CA ILE A 188 -1.45 5.02 -0.18
C ILE A 188 -0.85 3.95 -1.10
N VAL A 189 -0.27 4.37 -2.22
CA VAL A 189 0.34 3.48 -3.22
C VAL A 189 1.79 3.87 -3.41
N ASN A 190 2.67 2.88 -3.49
CA ASN A 190 4.01 3.07 -3.99
C ASN A 190 4.33 2.16 -5.16
N VAL A 191 5.18 2.68 -6.04
CA VAL A 191 5.77 1.96 -7.18
C VAL A 191 7.13 1.43 -6.73
N ALA A 192 7.38 0.13 -6.84
CA ALA A 192 8.74 -0.36 -6.61
C ALA A 192 9.64 -0.04 -7.80
N TYR A 193 10.92 0.18 -7.50
CA TYR A 193 11.95 0.14 -8.50
C TYR A 193 12.04 -1.28 -9.09
N VAL A 194 11.75 -1.40 -10.38
CA VAL A 194 12.15 -2.58 -11.15
C VAL A 194 13.62 -2.37 -11.50
N SER A 195 14.52 -3.08 -10.82
CA SER A 195 15.95 -3.12 -11.15
C SER A 195 16.21 -3.68 -12.54
#